data_AF-A0A352S7R0-F1
#
_entry.id   AF-A0A352S7R0-F1
#
_cell.length_a   1.000
_cell.length_b   1.000
_cell.length_c   1.000
_cell.angle_alpha   90.00
_cell.angle_beta   90.00
_cell.angle_gamma   90.00
#
_symmetry.space_group_name_H-M   'P 1'
#
loop_
_entity.id
_entity.type
_entity.pdbx_description
1 polymer ?
#
loop_
_entity_poly.entity_id
_entity_poly.type
_entity_poly.pdbx_seq_one_letter_code
_entity_poly.pdbx_strand_id
1 'polypeptide(L)' 'MIYILMGVSGSGKSTVGQMLADRLHCGFHDADSFHSDANKAKMHAGI' A
#
# COMPACT_ATOMS: atom_id res chain seq x y z
N MET A 1 10.46 13.50 5.32
CA MET A 1 10.92 12.57 4.27
C MET A 1 9.74 11.68 3.90
N ILE A 2 9.46 11.47 2.62
CA ILE A 2 8.34 10.63 2.16
C ILE A 2 8.92 9.52 1.28
N TYR A 3 8.51 8.27 1.54
CA TYR A 3 8.91 7.10 0.77
C TYR A 3 7.70 6.51 0.05
N ILE A 4 7.84 6.25 -1.25
CA ILE A 4 6.80 5.62 -2.08
C ILE A 4 7.32 4.24 -2.48
N LEU A 5 6.65 3.17 -2.04
CA LEU A 5 6.96 1.81 -2.45
C LEU A 5 6.04 1.42 -3.62
N MET A 6 6.64 1.18 -4.78
CA MET A 6 5.96 0.84 -6.05
C MET A 6 6.30 -0.59 -6.46
N GLY A 7 5.39 -1.24 -7.21
CA GLY A 7 5.57 -2.63 -7.67
C GLY A 7 4.23 -3.33 -7.93
N VAL A 8 4.28 -4.44 -8.67
CA VAL A 8 3.09 -5.23 -9.03
C VAL A 8 2.39 -5.83 -7.81
N SER A 9 1.11 -6.19 -7.94
CA SER A 9 0.37 -6.87 -6.86
C SER A 9 1.09 -8.18 -6.48
N GLY A 10 1.17 -8.47 -5.18
CA GLY A 10 1.89 -9.64 -4.66
C GLY A 10 3.42 -9.50 -4.55
N SER A 11 4.03 -8.37 -4.95
CA SER A 11 5.48 -8.19 -4.88
C SER A 11 6.05 -7.92 -3.46
N GLY A 12 5.24 -8.03 -2.41
CA GLY A 12 5.68 -7.87 -1.02
C GLY A 12 5.83 -6.42 -0.51
N LYS A 13 5.27 -5.43 -1.22
CA LYS A 13 5.38 -4.00 -0.86
C LYS A 13 4.92 -3.69 0.55
N SER A 14 3.77 -4.24 0.96
CA SER A 14 3.20 -3.97 2.29
C SER A 14 4.09 -4.53 3.40
N THR A 15 4.65 -5.74 3.22
CA THR A 15 5.59 -6.35 4.18
C THR A 15 6.86 -5.51 4.33
N VAL A 16 7.50 -5.15 3.22
CA VAL A 16 8.74 -4.35 3.25
C VAL A 16 8.47 -2.94 3.76
N GLY A 17 7.33 -2.33 3.38
CA GLY A 17 6.93 -0.99 3.81
C GLY A 17 6.72 -0.90 5.32
N GLN A 18 6.10 -1.91 5.93
CA GLN A 18 5.93 -1.99 7.37
C GLN A 18 7.28 -2.11 8.10
N MET A 19 8.15 -3.02 7.65
CA MET A 19 9.49 -3.19 8.23
C MET A 19 10.35 -1.92 8.12
N LEU A 20 10.24 -1.21 6.99
CA LEU A 20 10.95 0.04 6.76
C LEU A 20 10.42 1.15 7.68
N ALA A 21 9.10 1.27 7.82
CA ALA A 21 8.47 2.23 8.70
C ALA A 21 8.85 2.03 10.17
N ASP A 22 8.87 0.77 10.63
CA ASP A 22 9.29 0.42 11.99
C ASP A 22 10.75 0.83 12.25
N ARG A 23 11.63 0.64 11.26
CA ARG A 23 13.06 0.97 11.39
C ARG A 23 13.36 2.47 11.26
N LEU A 24 12.53 3.21 10.55
CA LEU A 24 12.62 4.66 10.40
C LEU A 24 11.79 5.43 11.44
N HIS A 25 11.05 4.73 12.30
CA HIS A 25 10.12 5.30 13.26
C HIS A 25 9.13 6.29 12.60
N CYS A 26 8.60 5.92 11.44
CA CYS A 26 7.63 6.73 10.69
C CYS A 26 6.31 5.99 10.46
N GLY A 27 5.29 6.71 10.00
CA GLY A 27 4.02 6.11 9.63
C GLY A 27 4.13 5.26 8.36
N PHE A 28 3.35 4.18 8.30
CA PHE A 28 3.08 3.42 7.09
C PHE A 28 1.60 3.61 6.70
N HIS A 29 1.35 3.90 5.43
CA HIS A 29 0.00 4.03 4.89
C HIS A 29 -0.11 3.21 3.60
N ASP A 30 -1.14 2.37 3.53
CA ASP A 30 -1.42 1.60 2.31
C ASP A 30 -2.10 2.49 1.26
N ALA A 31 -1.54 2.52 0.05
CA ALA A 31 -2.06 3.30 -1.07
C ALA A 31 -3.47 2.84 -1.49
N ASP A 32 -3.80 1.57 -1.29
CA ASP A 32 -5.11 1.01 -1.64
C ASP A 32 -6.23 1.60 -0.77
N SER A 33 -5.89 2.11 0.42
CA SER A 33 -6.85 2.75 1.31
C SER A 33 -7.39 4.08 0.75
N PHE A 34 -6.61 4.75 -0.11
CA PHE A 34 -6.95 6.03 -0.73
C PHE A 34 -7.87 5.89 -1.95
N HIS A 35 -8.20 4.67 -2.35
CA HIS A 35 -9.16 4.44 -3.43
C HIS A 35 -10.58 4.77 -2.95
N SER A 36 -11.40 5.34 -3.84
CA SER A 36 -12.82 5.51 -3.58
C SER A 36 -13.48 4.14 -3.39
N ASP A 37 -14.58 4.10 -2.63
CA ASP A 37 -15.31 2.84 -2.38
C ASP A 37 -15.77 2.18 -3.68
N ALA A 38 -16.12 2.97 -4.69
CA ALA A 38 -16.45 2.49 -6.03
C ALA A 38 -15.28 1.75 -6.71
N ASN A 39 -14.05 2.26 -6.56
CA ASN A 39 -12.87 1.60 -7.14
C ASN A 39 -12.44 0.38 -6.31
N LYS A 40 -12.58 0.42 -4.98
CA LYS A 40 -12.37 -0.76 -4.13
C LYS A 40 -13.34 -1.89 -4.51
N ALA A 41 -14.60 -1.56 -4.78
CA ALA A 41 -15.60 -2.54 -5.24
C ALA A 41 -15.23 -3.16 -6.60
N LYS A 42 -14.76 -2.36 -7.55
CA LYS A 42 -14.25 -2.84 -8.86
C LYS A 42 -13.08 -3.80 -8.71
N MET A 43 -12.07 -3.40 -7.93
CA MET A 43 -10.91 -4.24 -7.63
C MET A 43 -11.31 -5.56 -6.96
N HIS A 44 -12.24 -5.53 -6.00
CA HIS A 44 -12.76 -6.73 -5.35
C HIS A 44 -13.55 -7.63 -6.32
N ALA A 45 -14.21 -7.05 -7.32
CA ALA A 45 -14.92 -7.77 -8.37
C ALA A 45 -14.00 -8.25 -9.52
N GLY A 46 -12.71 -7.90 -9.50
CA GLY A 46 -11.73 -8.29 -10.53
C GLY A 46 -11.93 -7.60 -11.87
N ILE A 47 -12.56 -6.41 -11.88
CA ILE A 47 -12.94 -5.61 -13.06
C ILE A 47 -12.33 -4.21 -13.02
#